data_AF-A0A8R2NJI1-F1
#
_entry.id   AF-A0A8R2NJI1-F1
#
_cell.length_a   1.000
_cell.length_b   1.000
_cell.length_c   1.000
_cell.angle_alpha   90.00
_cell.angle_beta   90.00
_cell.angle_gamma   90.00
#
_symmetry.space_group_name_H-M   'P 1'
#
loop_
_entity.id
_entity.type
_entity.pdbx_description
1 polymer ?
#
loop_
_entity_poly.entity_id
_entity_poly.type
_entity_poly.pdbx_seq_one_letter_code
_entity_poly.pdbx_strand_id
1 'polypeptide(L)'
;MYNEALIAIEDLCIVIANLPLSNFGMNSPNRTASDLMNTEMNRELQYSTVEMAAIVARNVRLMNEEQRTIYDRIMLAVSAGQGGFFFLDAPGGTGKTFVISLILAEIRSNNEIALAVASSGIAATLLDGE
;
A
#
# COMPACT_ATOMS: atom_id res chain seq x y z
N MET A 1 25.08 1.85 17.10
CA MET A 1 24.78 3.12 17.78
C MET A 1 24.43 4.28 16.84
N TYR A 2 25.35 4.87 16.05
CA TYR A 2 25.00 6.02 15.19
C TYR A 2 23.97 5.69 14.09
N ASN A 3 24.12 4.55 13.43
CA ASN A 3 23.18 4.13 12.37
C ASN A 3 21.79 3.77 12.93
N GLU A 4 21.73 3.08 14.06
CA GLU A 4 20.46 2.72 14.72
C GLU A 4 19.67 3.96 15.17
N ALA A 5 20.38 4.97 15.69
CA ALA A 5 19.75 6.25 16.02
C ALA A 5 19.23 6.96 14.77
N LEU A 6 19.98 6.96 13.66
CA LEU A 6 19.52 7.54 12.39
C LEU A 6 18.31 6.79 11.82
N ILE A 7 18.25 5.45 11.94
CA ILE A 7 17.08 4.66 11.54
C ILE A 7 15.85 5.08 12.37
N ALA A 8 15.98 5.14 13.70
CA ALA A 8 14.87 5.53 14.58
C ALA A 8 14.37 6.96 14.31
N ILE A 9 15.29 7.90 14.03
CA ILE A 9 14.93 9.28 13.70
C ILE A 9 14.25 9.33 12.30
N GLU A 10 14.75 8.57 11.31
CA GLU A 10 14.13 8.52 9.99
C GLU A 10 12.74 7.90 10.02
N ASP A 11 12.55 6.80 10.76
CA ASP A 11 11.23 6.17 10.93
C ASP A 11 10.22 7.17 11.53
N LEU A 12 10.65 7.99 12.50
CA LEU A 12 9.81 9.05 13.06
C LEU A 12 9.49 10.15 12.04
N CYS A 13 10.46 10.55 11.21
CA CYS A 13 10.24 11.54 10.15
C CYS A 13 9.30 11.02 9.06
N ILE A 14 9.41 9.74 8.70
CA ILE A 14 8.48 9.08 7.77
C ILE A 14 7.08 9.07 8.36
N VAL A 15 6.92 8.72 9.64
CA VAL A 15 5.62 8.72 10.31
C VAL A 15 4.99 10.12 10.38
N ILE A 16 5.77 11.16 10.68
CA ILE A 16 5.24 12.52 10.90
C ILE A 16 5.03 13.29 9.59
N ALA A 17 5.95 13.16 8.64
CA ALA A 17 6.03 14.02 7.46
C ALA A 17 6.00 13.25 6.13
N ASN A 18 6.01 11.91 6.17
CA ASN A 18 6.16 11.06 4.98
C ASN A 18 7.38 11.42 4.12
N LEU A 19 8.46 11.89 4.76
CA LEU A 19 9.68 12.32 4.10
C LEU A 19 10.91 11.69 4.77
N PRO A 20 11.91 11.25 3.99
CA PRO A 20 13.15 10.68 4.51
C PRO A 20 14.07 11.77 5.10
N LEU A 21 15.10 11.38 5.85
CA LEU A 21 16.03 12.34 6.47
C LEU A 21 16.81 13.18 5.46
N SER A 22 17.05 12.63 4.26
CA SER A 22 17.70 13.35 3.16
C SER A 22 16.92 14.60 2.72
N ASN A 23 15.59 14.59 2.84
CA ASN A 23 14.75 15.76 2.56
C ASN A 23 14.90 16.88 3.60
N PHE A 24 15.46 16.58 4.77
CA PHE A 24 15.77 17.55 5.82
C PHE A 24 17.26 17.92 5.84
N GLY A 25 18.04 17.51 4.81
CA GLY A 25 19.48 17.79 4.72
C GLY A 25 20.34 16.95 5.67
N MET A 26 19.80 15.85 6.20
CA MET A 26 20.52 14.92 7.07
C MET A 26 21.02 13.68 6.30
N ASN A 27 22.03 13.00 6.84
CA ASN A 27 22.54 11.76 6.26
C ASN A 27 21.47 10.66 6.34
N SER A 28 21.21 9.98 5.22
CA SER A 28 20.34 8.81 5.22
C SER A 28 20.96 7.66 6.04
N PRO A 29 20.16 6.92 6.81
CA PRO A 29 20.63 5.73 7.49
C PRO A 29 21.03 4.66 6.46
N ASN A 30 22.03 3.86 6.82
CA ASN A 30 22.39 2.68 6.07
C ASN A 30 21.46 1.53 6.48
N ARG A 31 20.39 1.31 5.71
CA ARG A 31 19.42 0.25 5.97
C ARG A 31 19.86 -1.05 5.29
N THR A 32 19.84 -2.15 6.02
CA THR A 32 19.91 -3.47 5.39
C THR A 32 18.60 -3.78 4.68
N ALA A 33 18.60 -4.75 3.76
CA ALA A 33 17.37 -5.17 3.08
C ALA A 33 16.29 -5.65 4.06
N SER A 34 16.68 -6.27 5.18
CA SER A 34 15.76 -6.65 6.26
C SER A 34 15.15 -5.44 6.98
N ASP A 35 15.92 -4.37 7.18
CA ASP A 35 15.42 -3.17 7.85
C ASP A 35 14.35 -2.47 7.01
N LEU A 36 14.56 -2.38 5.69
CA LEU A 36 13.57 -1.81 4.76
C LEU A 36 12.26 -2.61 4.77
N MET A 37 12.35 -3.94 4.74
CA MET A 37 11.17 -4.81 4.76
C MET A 37 10.39 -4.68 6.08
N ASN A 38 11.10 -4.53 7.20
CA ASN A 38 10.48 -4.30 8.50
C ASN A 38 9.75 -2.95 8.56
N THR A 39 10.32 -1.90 7.98
CA THR A 39 9.68 -0.57 7.95
C THR A 39 8.41 -0.56 7.11
N GLU A 40 8.43 -1.15 5.90
CA GLU A 40 7.24 -1.25 5.06
C GLU A 40 6.16 -2.13 5.71
N MET A 41 6.54 -3.24 6.34
CA MET A 41 5.62 -4.08 7.10
C MET A 41 4.99 -3.32 8.28
N ASN A 42 5.79 -2.56 9.02
CA ASN A 42 5.30 -1.75 10.13
C ASN A 42 4.37 -0.63 9.67
N ARG A 43 4.61 -0.04 8.49
CA ARG A 43 3.73 0.95 7.88
C ARG A 43 2.38 0.34 7.52
N GLU A 44 2.36 -0.86 6.95
CA GLU A 44 1.12 -1.57 6.61
C GLU A 44 0.26 -1.89 7.84
N LEU A 45 0.90 -2.21 8.98
CA LEU A 45 0.20 -2.47 10.26
C LEU A 45 -0.38 -1.21 10.93
N GLN A 46 -0.04 0.00 10.46
CA GLN A 46 -0.59 1.25 10.99
C GLN A 46 -1.94 1.61 10.38
N TYR A 47 -2.34 1.01 9.26
CA TYR A 47 -3.65 1.26 8.65
C TYR A 47 -4.77 0.78 9.58
N SER A 48 -5.78 1.63 9.79
CA SER A 48 -6.96 1.28 10.60
C SER A 48 -7.82 0.27 9.86
N THR A 49 -7.91 -0.96 10.38
CA THR A 49 -8.75 -2.02 9.81
C THR A 49 -10.22 -1.61 9.71
N VAL A 50 -10.69 -0.80 10.66
CA VAL A 50 -12.07 -0.26 10.69
C VAL A 50 -12.30 0.74 9.57
N GLU A 51 -11.37 1.67 9.34
CA GLU A 51 -11.48 2.65 8.26
C GLU A 51 -11.37 1.97 6.90
N MET A 52 -10.45 1.01 6.75
CA MET A 52 -10.31 0.23 5.53
C MET A 52 -11.59 -0.56 5.22
N ALA A 53 -12.20 -1.23 6.20
CA ALA A 53 -13.47 -1.92 6.04
C ALA A 53 -14.61 -0.95 5.64
N ALA A 54 -14.63 0.26 6.19
CA ALA A 54 -15.61 1.28 5.82
C ALA A 54 -15.41 1.77 4.37
N ILE A 55 -14.16 1.96 3.93
CA ILE A 55 -13.80 2.30 2.55
C ILE A 55 -14.28 1.20 1.60
N VAL A 56 -13.98 -0.05 1.91
CA VAL A 56 -14.45 -1.23 1.15
C VAL A 56 -15.97 -1.21 1.02
N ALA A 57 -16.68 -1.15 2.14
CA ALA A 57 -18.14 -1.27 2.15
C ALA A 57 -18.82 -0.18 1.31
N ARG A 58 -18.25 1.02 1.30
CA ARG A 58 -18.71 2.15 0.47
C ARG A 58 -18.40 1.93 -1.01
N ASN A 59 -17.18 1.54 -1.32
CA ASN A 59 -16.65 1.58 -2.69
C ASN A 59 -16.95 0.32 -3.50
N VAL A 60 -17.11 -0.86 -2.87
CA VAL A 60 -17.47 -2.11 -3.56
C VAL A 60 -18.77 -1.96 -4.36
N ARG A 61 -19.70 -1.14 -3.88
CA ARG A 61 -20.99 -0.87 -4.53
C ARG A 61 -20.90 0.05 -5.74
N LEU A 62 -19.78 0.75 -5.91
CA LEU A 62 -19.54 1.70 -7.01
C LEU A 62 -18.86 1.04 -8.22
N MET A 63 -18.43 -0.23 -8.08
CA MET A 63 -17.83 -0.97 -9.18
C MET A 63 -18.85 -1.24 -10.29
N ASN A 64 -18.38 -1.13 -11.54
CA ASN A 64 -19.09 -1.72 -12.67
C ASN A 64 -18.85 -3.25 -12.73
N GLU A 65 -19.56 -3.93 -13.64
CA GLU A 65 -19.52 -5.40 -13.74
C GLU A 65 -18.13 -5.95 -14.08
N GLU A 66 -17.37 -5.28 -14.95
CA GLU A 66 -16.01 -5.70 -15.32
C GLU A 66 -15.03 -5.56 -14.15
N GLN A 67 -15.06 -4.40 -13.48
CA GLN A 67 -14.26 -4.14 -12.28
C GLN A 67 -14.58 -5.13 -11.17
N ARG A 68 -15.87 -5.43 -10.97
CA ARG A 68 -16.32 -6.42 -9.97
C ARG A 68 -15.79 -7.80 -10.29
N THR A 69 -15.82 -8.21 -11.56
CA THR A 69 -15.29 -9.49 -12.01
C THR A 69 -13.78 -9.61 -11.73
N ILE A 70 -13.02 -8.55 -11.98
CA ILE A 70 -11.57 -8.50 -11.68
C ILE A 70 -11.33 -8.59 -10.17
N TYR A 71 -12.04 -7.77 -9.39
CA TYR A 71 -11.93 -7.73 -7.94
C TYR A 71 -12.21 -9.10 -7.33
N ASP A 72 -13.35 -9.71 -7.65
CA ASP A 72 -13.76 -11.01 -7.10
C ASP A 72 -12.75 -12.11 -7.45
N ARG A 73 -12.20 -12.09 -8.68
CA ARG A 73 -11.20 -13.07 -9.10
C ARG A 73 -9.89 -12.96 -8.33
N ILE A 74 -9.41 -11.74 -8.11
CA ILE A 74 -8.17 -11.51 -7.36
C ILE A 74 -8.38 -11.87 -5.88
N MET A 75 -9.48 -11.41 -5.27
CA MET A 75 -9.77 -11.71 -3.87
C MET A 75 -10.00 -13.21 -3.61
N LEU A 76 -10.56 -13.93 -4.57
CA LEU A 76 -10.64 -15.40 -4.49
C LEU A 76 -9.25 -16.05 -4.47
N ALA A 77 -8.32 -15.60 -5.31
CA ALA A 77 -6.96 -16.13 -5.33
C ALA A 77 -6.19 -15.82 -4.03
N VAL A 78 -6.37 -14.59 -3.49
CA VAL A 78 -5.81 -14.15 -2.21
C VAL A 78 -6.32 -15.02 -1.07
N SER A 79 -7.66 -15.10 -0.90
CA SER A 79 -8.29 -15.89 0.17
C SER A 79 -8.00 -17.39 0.09
N ALA A 80 -7.80 -17.93 -1.11
CA ALA A 80 -7.42 -19.32 -1.30
C ALA A 80 -5.91 -19.59 -1.07
N GLY A 81 -5.11 -18.56 -0.82
CA GLY A 81 -3.66 -18.68 -0.66
C GLY A 81 -2.95 -19.25 -1.89
N GLN A 82 -3.56 -19.16 -3.08
CA GLN A 82 -3.05 -19.76 -4.31
C GLN A 82 -1.82 -19.02 -4.85
N GLY A 83 -1.66 -17.75 -4.47
CA GLY A 83 -0.68 -16.85 -5.07
C GLY A 83 -0.96 -16.60 -6.55
N GLY A 84 -0.02 -15.91 -7.22
CA GLY A 84 -0.07 -15.69 -8.66
C GLY A 84 0.25 -14.26 -9.07
N PHE A 85 0.31 -14.04 -10.39
CA PHE A 85 0.53 -12.73 -10.99
C PHE A 85 -0.69 -12.34 -11.83
N PHE A 86 -1.17 -11.12 -11.64
CA PHE A 86 -2.28 -10.55 -12.38
C PHE A 86 -1.81 -9.29 -13.10
N PHE A 87 -2.20 -9.16 -14.37
CA PHE A 87 -1.97 -7.96 -15.16
C PHE A 87 -3.32 -7.30 -15.44
N LEU A 88 -3.49 -6.06 -14.96
CA LEU A 88 -4.67 -5.26 -15.25
C LEU A 88 -4.38 -4.34 -16.43
N ASP A 89 -4.74 -4.79 -17.63
CA ASP A 89 -4.68 -3.97 -18.84
C ASP A 89 -6.03 -3.32 -19.11
N ALA A 90 -6.05 -1.99 -19.14
CA ALA A 90 -7.25 -1.25 -19.49
C ALA A 90 -6.87 0.16 -20.01
N PRO A 91 -7.69 0.78 -20.86
CA PRO A 91 -7.50 2.16 -21.31
C PRO A 91 -7.41 3.18 -20.17
N GLY A 92 -6.97 4.40 -20.48
CA GLY A 92 -7.06 5.53 -19.55
C GLY A 92 -8.51 5.80 -19.15
N GLY A 93 -8.75 6.16 -17.89
CA GLY A 93 -10.09 6.52 -17.39
C GLY A 93 -11.01 5.35 -16.99
N THR A 94 -10.55 4.10 -17.07
CA THR A 94 -11.36 2.92 -16.72
C THR A 94 -11.36 2.55 -15.23
N GLY A 95 -10.77 3.38 -14.37
CA GLY A 95 -10.76 3.14 -12.92
C GLY A 95 -9.81 2.04 -12.46
N LYS A 96 -8.72 1.75 -13.19
CA LYS A 96 -7.69 0.77 -12.74
C LYS A 96 -7.18 1.06 -11.32
N THR A 97 -6.85 2.33 -11.06
CA THR A 97 -6.43 2.80 -9.74
C THR A 97 -7.49 2.48 -8.70
N PHE A 98 -8.76 2.76 -8.99
CA PHE A 98 -9.86 2.48 -8.08
C PHE A 98 -9.93 1.00 -7.68
N VAL A 99 -9.80 0.09 -8.65
CA VAL A 99 -9.77 -1.36 -8.38
C VAL A 99 -8.56 -1.75 -7.53
N ILE A 100 -7.36 -1.26 -7.86
CA ILE A 100 -6.13 -1.57 -7.13
C ILE A 100 -6.24 -1.07 -5.68
N SER A 101 -6.64 0.19 -5.48
CA SER A 101 -6.80 0.78 -4.14
C SER A 101 -7.84 0.02 -3.31
N LEU A 102 -8.91 -0.50 -3.93
CA LEU A 102 -9.92 -1.28 -3.24
C LEU A 102 -9.42 -2.66 -2.81
N ILE A 103 -8.62 -3.32 -3.65
CA ILE A 103 -7.95 -4.59 -3.30
C ILE A 103 -7.00 -4.40 -2.11
N LEU A 104 -6.20 -3.33 -2.14
CA LEU A 104 -5.30 -3.00 -1.03
C LEU A 104 -6.09 -2.75 0.27
N ALA A 105 -7.17 -1.97 0.21
CA ALA A 105 -8.03 -1.70 1.35
C ALA A 105 -8.69 -2.98 1.90
N GLU A 106 -9.16 -3.88 1.04
CA GLU A 106 -9.75 -5.16 1.45
C GLU A 106 -8.76 -6.01 2.24
N ILE A 107 -7.55 -6.20 1.71
CA ILE A 107 -6.48 -6.98 2.36
C ILE A 107 -6.11 -6.34 3.70
N ARG A 108 -5.89 -5.02 3.74
CA ARG A 108 -5.57 -4.29 4.97
C ARG A 108 -6.71 -4.35 6.00
N SER A 109 -7.97 -4.36 5.56
CA SER A 109 -9.13 -4.50 6.46
C SER A 109 -9.16 -5.85 7.18
N ASN A 110 -8.57 -6.88 6.57
CA ASN A 110 -8.41 -8.22 7.16
C ASN A 110 -7.15 -8.34 8.04
N ASN A 111 -6.48 -7.21 8.34
CA ASN A 111 -5.23 -7.16 9.10
C ASN A 111 -4.08 -7.94 8.40
N GLU A 112 -4.13 -8.02 7.06
CA GLU A 112 -3.10 -8.58 6.21
C GLU A 112 -2.25 -7.47 5.57
N ILE A 113 -1.06 -7.84 5.07
CA ILE A 113 -0.07 -6.89 4.53
C ILE A 113 -0.28 -6.72 3.02
N ALA A 114 -0.45 -5.48 2.53
CA ALA A 114 -0.67 -5.19 1.11
C ALA A 114 0.24 -4.08 0.60
N LEU A 115 1.38 -4.43 0.01
CA LEU A 115 2.36 -3.45 -0.47
C LEU A 115 1.99 -2.88 -1.84
N ALA A 116 1.90 -1.55 -1.93
CA ALA A 116 1.69 -0.82 -3.17
C ALA A 116 3.01 -0.22 -3.67
N VAL A 117 3.37 -0.48 -4.93
CA VAL A 117 4.58 0.05 -5.55
C VAL A 117 4.23 0.73 -6.87
N ALA A 118 4.72 1.96 -7.04
CA ALA A 118 4.58 2.73 -8.26
C ALA A 118 5.95 3.16 -8.79
N SER A 119 6.17 3.00 -10.10
CA SER A 119 7.39 3.50 -10.76
C SER A 119 7.38 5.00 -11.05
N SER A 120 6.22 5.65 -10.91
CA SER A 120 6.02 7.08 -11.14
C SER A 120 5.42 7.74 -9.90
N GLY A 121 5.91 8.93 -9.54
CA GLY A 121 5.41 9.68 -8.37
C GLY A 121 3.93 10.02 -8.43
N ILE A 122 3.36 10.22 -9.63
CA ILE A 122 1.91 10.45 -9.81
C ILE A 122 1.09 9.20 -9.47
N ALA A 123 1.64 8.01 -9.76
CA ALA A 123 0.98 6.77 -9.41
C ALA A 123 1.14 6.44 -7.93
N ALA A 124 2.25 6.85 -7.29
CA ALA A 124 2.45 6.67 -5.85
C ALA A 124 1.40 7.43 -5.04
N THR A 125 1.16 8.70 -5.34
CA THR A 125 0.15 9.52 -4.65
C THR A 125 -1.28 8.99 -4.79
N LEU A 126 -1.58 8.31 -5.91
CA LEU A 126 -2.89 7.71 -6.15
C LEU A 126 -3.09 6.37 -5.42
N LEU A 127 -2.00 5.76 -4.92
CA LEU A 127 -2.00 4.47 -4.24
C LEU A 127 -1.75 4.60 -2.73
N ASP A 128 -1.35 5.77 -2.23
CA ASP A 128 -0.99 6.02 -0.83
C ASP A 128 -2.16 5.88 0.17
N GLY A 129 -3.38 5.61 -0.30
CA GLY A 129 -4.50 5.27 0.57
C GLY A 129 -5.02 6.44 1.41
N GLU A 130 -4.75 7.68 0.97
CA GLU A 130 -5.28 8.95 1.50
C GLU A 130 -5.97 9.75 0.39
#